data_AF-K1UH77-F1
#
_entry.id   AF-K1UH77-F1
#
_cell.length_a   1.000
_cell.length_b   1.000
_cell.length_c   1.000
_cell.angle_alpha   90.00
_cell.angle_beta   90.00
_cell.angle_gamma   90.00
#
_symmetry.space_group_name_H-M   'P 1'
#
loop_
_entity.id
_entity.type
_entity.pdbx_description
1 polymer ?
#
loop_
_entity_poly.entity_id
_entity_poly.type
_entity_poly.pdbx_seq_one_letter_code
_entity_poly.pdbx_strand_id
1 'polypeptide(L)'
;MLDACDSLGILVIEENRLTGVNEEHTRLLKRMIDRDRNHPCIILWSVGNEEWGIEWKESGTRIAATMREYCHRFDPTRLMTVASSSGPAILIPADVAGYNYILQNPVEQHRKDYPGRRALGSEETTGCGTRGIYFDAHGKGHMVAHNRKP
;
A
#
# COMPACT_ATOMS: atom_id res chain seq x y z
N MET A 1 -5.03 7.15 -17.26
CA MET A 1 -3.83 6.52 -16.67
C MET A 1 -3.91 5.01 -16.79
N LEU A 2 -4.97 4.37 -16.30
CA LEU A 2 -5.16 2.91 -16.37
C LEU A 2 -5.13 2.37 -17.82
N ASP A 3 -5.76 3.06 -18.78
CA ASP A 3 -5.67 2.66 -20.21
C ASP A 3 -4.22 2.60 -20.72
N ALA A 4 -3.36 3.51 -20.25
CA ALA A 4 -1.95 3.50 -20.61
C ALA A 4 -1.24 2.30 -19.96
N CYS A 5 -1.52 2.02 -18.70
CA CYS A 5 -0.97 0.85 -17.99
C CYS A 5 -1.38 -0.45 -18.67
N ASP A 6 -2.64 -0.58 -19.08
CA ASP A 6 -3.13 -1.73 -19.85
C ASP A 6 -2.36 -1.88 -21.17
N SER A 7 -2.22 -0.78 -21.93
CA SER A 7 -1.57 -0.82 -23.24
C SER A 7 -0.05 -1.08 -23.17
N LEU A 8 0.59 -0.67 -22.08
CA LEU A 8 2.05 -0.76 -21.89
C LEU A 8 2.46 -1.99 -21.07
N GLY A 9 1.51 -2.74 -20.52
CA GLY A 9 1.79 -3.89 -19.65
C GLY A 9 2.38 -3.50 -18.29
N ILE A 10 1.96 -2.36 -17.73
CA ILE A 10 2.39 -1.88 -16.41
C ILE A 10 1.39 -2.39 -15.37
N LEU A 11 1.86 -3.14 -14.37
CA LEU A 11 0.98 -3.60 -13.28
C LEU A 11 0.68 -2.48 -12.29
N VAL A 12 -0.54 -2.47 -11.75
CA VAL A 12 -1.06 -1.41 -10.89
C VAL A 12 -1.61 -2.00 -9.60
N ILE A 13 -1.25 -1.37 -8.48
CA ILE A 13 -1.95 -1.46 -7.20
C ILE A 13 -2.78 -0.19 -7.11
N GLU A 14 -4.11 -0.33 -7.18
CA GLU A 14 -4.99 0.84 -7.10
C GLU A 14 -5.44 1.03 -5.65
N GLU A 15 -5.26 2.24 -5.14
CA GLU A 15 -5.46 2.56 -3.73
C GLU A 15 -6.69 3.43 -3.48
N ASN A 16 -7.53 2.95 -2.57
CA ASN A 16 -8.60 3.73 -1.98
C ASN A 16 -8.05 4.58 -0.82
N ARG A 17 -8.27 5.90 -0.87
CA ARG A 17 -7.70 6.82 0.12
C ARG A 17 -8.33 6.72 1.51
N LEU A 18 -9.61 6.37 1.62
CA LEU A 18 -10.32 6.44 2.91
C LEU A 18 -10.54 5.04 3.50
N THR A 19 -9.75 4.71 4.52
CA THR A 19 -9.86 3.47 5.29
C THR A 19 -10.99 3.57 6.31
N GLY A 20 -11.97 2.68 6.25
CA GLY A 20 -13.07 2.64 7.21
C GLY A 20 -14.27 1.81 6.76
N VAL A 21 -15.31 1.77 7.60
CA VAL A 21 -16.45 0.85 7.44
C VAL A 21 -17.82 1.53 7.42
N ASN A 22 -17.87 2.87 7.45
CA ASN A 22 -19.14 3.58 7.31
C ASN A 22 -19.62 3.58 5.85
N GLU A 23 -20.81 4.14 5.63
CA GLU A 23 -21.43 4.21 4.31
C GLU A 23 -20.53 4.92 3.28
N GLU A 24 -19.94 6.06 3.62
CA GLU A 24 -19.08 6.82 2.71
C GLU A 24 -17.81 6.06 2.32
N HIS A 25 -17.14 5.41 3.28
CA HIS A 25 -15.96 4.57 3.00
C HIS A 25 -16.32 3.44 2.02
N THR A 26 -17.43 2.75 2.30
CA THR A 26 -17.88 1.62 1.48
C THR A 26 -18.31 2.09 0.09
N ARG A 27 -19.00 3.24 0.00
CA ARG A 27 -19.45 3.86 -1.24
C ARG A 27 -18.28 4.26 -2.13
N LEU A 28 -17.20 4.81 -1.56
CA LEU A 28 -16.01 5.22 -2.29
C LEU A 28 -15.21 4.02 -2.78
N LEU A 29 -14.99 3.03 -1.91
CA LEU A 29 -14.32 1.78 -2.28
C LEU A 29 -15.06 1.07 -3.41
N LYS A 30 -16.39 0.92 -3.28
CA LYS A 30 -17.21 0.31 -4.32
C LYS A 30 -17.12 1.07 -5.64
N ARG A 31 -17.19 2.40 -5.60
CA ARG A 31 -17.12 3.25 -6.79
C ARG A 31 -15.81 3.05 -7.56
N MET A 32 -14.69 2.97 -6.85
CA MET A 32 -13.37 2.69 -7.44
C MET A 32 -13.37 1.30 -8.10
N ILE A 33 -13.71 0.26 -7.35
CA ILE A 33 -13.70 -1.12 -7.87
C ILE A 33 -14.67 -1.30 -9.05
N ASP A 34 -15.90 -0.79 -8.97
CA ASP A 34 -16.86 -0.87 -10.07
C ASP A 34 -16.34 -0.21 -11.35
N ARG A 35 -15.67 0.93 -11.22
CA ARG A 35 -15.09 1.69 -12.33
C ARG A 35 -13.96 0.90 -12.98
N ASP A 36 -13.07 0.32 -12.17
CA ASP A 36 -11.76 -0.09 -12.64
C ASP A 36 -11.52 -1.61 -12.75
N ARG A 37 -12.41 -2.45 -12.20
CA ARG A 37 -12.23 -3.92 -12.18
C ARG A 37 -12.07 -4.60 -13.56
N ASN A 38 -12.36 -3.90 -14.65
CA ASN A 38 -12.14 -4.42 -16.01
C ASN A 38 -10.75 -4.11 -16.57
N HIS A 39 -9.94 -3.27 -15.90
CA HIS A 39 -8.57 -3.00 -16.31
C HIS A 39 -7.65 -4.19 -15.96
N PRO A 40 -7.06 -4.87 -16.96
CA PRO A 40 -6.14 -5.99 -16.71
C PRO A 40 -4.86 -5.57 -15.98
N CYS A 41 -4.46 -4.29 -16.04
CA CYS A 41 -3.28 -3.82 -15.33
C CYS A 41 -3.40 -3.93 -13.81
N ILE A 42 -4.61 -3.86 -13.26
CA ILE A 42 -4.81 -3.87 -11.81
C ILE A 42 -4.65 -5.30 -11.29
N ILE A 43 -3.78 -5.46 -10.30
CA ILE A 43 -3.48 -6.76 -9.69
C ILE A 43 -3.88 -6.84 -8.21
N LEU A 44 -4.01 -5.69 -7.52
CA LEU A 44 -4.36 -5.60 -6.11
C LEU A 44 -5.22 -4.36 -5.85
N TRP A 45 -6.14 -4.49 -4.89
CA TRP A 45 -6.90 -3.38 -4.32
C TRP A 45 -6.26 -2.96 -2.99
N SER A 46 -5.64 -1.79 -2.92
CA SER A 46 -5.15 -1.22 -1.65
C SER A 46 -6.29 -0.47 -0.95
N VAL A 47 -6.54 -0.79 0.32
CA VAL A 47 -7.62 -0.16 1.10
C VAL A 47 -7.16 1.00 1.98
N GLY A 48 -5.85 1.25 2.05
CA GLY A 48 -5.27 2.31 2.86
C GLY A 48 -3.74 2.30 2.88
N ASN A 49 -3.17 3.45 3.25
CA ASN A 49 -1.74 3.65 3.41
C ASN A 49 -1.46 4.44 4.69
N GLU A 50 -0.55 3.92 5.51
CA GLU A 50 -0.06 4.56 6.74
C GLU A 50 -1.19 5.06 7.67
N GLU A 51 -2.14 4.17 8.00
CA GLU A 51 -3.29 4.51 8.82
C GLU A 51 -2.92 4.53 10.31
N TRP A 52 -1.99 5.42 10.68
CA TRP A 52 -1.31 5.53 11.98
C TRP A 52 -2.25 5.42 13.19
N GLY A 53 -3.50 5.91 13.05
CA GLY A 53 -4.51 5.86 14.10
C GLY A 53 -4.98 4.44 14.46
N ILE A 54 -4.77 3.45 13.58
CA ILE A 54 -5.32 2.10 13.70
C ILE A 54 -4.32 0.95 13.46
N GLU A 55 -3.12 1.20 12.91
CA GLU A 55 -2.19 0.11 12.53
C GLU A 55 -1.79 -0.85 13.67
N TRP A 56 -1.80 -0.35 14.91
CA TRP A 56 -1.43 -1.07 16.13
C TRP A 56 -2.63 -1.57 16.95
N LYS A 57 -3.84 -1.24 16.52
CA LYS A 57 -5.06 -1.46 17.31
C LYS A 57 -5.84 -2.63 16.76
N GLU A 58 -6.48 -3.36 17.66
CA GLU A 58 -7.45 -4.41 17.29
C GLU A 58 -8.59 -3.86 16.42
N SER A 59 -8.95 -2.58 16.60
CA SER A 59 -9.89 -1.89 15.71
C SER A 59 -9.39 -1.84 14.26
N GLY A 60 -8.09 -1.69 14.04
CA GLY A 60 -7.48 -1.76 12.71
C GLY A 60 -7.63 -3.14 12.07
N THR A 61 -7.42 -4.20 12.85
CA THR A 61 -7.70 -5.58 12.42
C THR A 61 -9.15 -5.74 11.99
N ARG A 62 -10.12 -5.27 12.80
CA ARG A 62 -11.55 -5.37 12.48
C ARG A 62 -11.95 -4.56 11.25
N ILE A 63 -11.40 -3.35 11.11
CA ILE A 63 -11.64 -2.49 9.94
C ILE A 63 -11.10 -3.15 8.67
N ALA A 64 -9.83 -3.57 8.67
CA ALA A 64 -9.21 -4.20 7.51
C ALA A 64 -9.89 -5.52 7.14
N ALA A 65 -10.30 -6.34 8.12
CA ALA A 65 -11.10 -7.54 7.88
C ALA A 65 -12.45 -7.22 7.20
N THR A 66 -13.14 -6.17 7.65
CA THR A 66 -14.42 -5.76 7.04
C THR A 66 -14.21 -5.23 5.61
N MET A 67 -13.18 -4.41 5.40
CA MET A 67 -12.86 -3.87 4.07
C MET A 67 -12.41 -4.96 3.10
N ARG A 68 -11.71 -6.00 3.59
CA ARG A 68 -11.41 -7.22 2.83
C ARG A 68 -12.68 -7.82 2.25
N GLU A 69 -13.67 -8.07 3.10
CA GLU A 69 -14.94 -8.68 2.68
C GLU A 69 -15.68 -7.80 1.66
N TYR A 70 -15.59 -6.47 1.78
CA TYR A 70 -16.12 -5.57 0.76
C TYR A 70 -15.38 -5.69 -0.57
N CYS A 71 -14.04 -5.73 -0.58
CA CYS A 71 -13.26 -5.93 -1.80
C CYS A 71 -13.67 -7.23 -2.50
N HIS A 72 -13.69 -8.37 -1.79
CA HIS A 72 -14.09 -9.66 -2.36
C HIS A 72 -15.54 -9.69 -2.84
N ARG A 73 -16.44 -8.93 -2.20
CA ARG A 73 -17.83 -8.80 -2.65
C ARG A 73 -17.96 -7.99 -3.94
N PHE A 74 -17.16 -6.95 -4.10
CA PHE A 74 -17.23 -6.05 -5.27
C PHE A 74 -16.44 -6.59 -6.47
N ASP A 75 -15.31 -7.24 -6.20
CA ASP A 75 -14.47 -7.94 -7.17
C ASP A 75 -13.75 -9.14 -6.51
N PRO A 76 -14.26 -10.38 -6.66
CA PRO A 76 -13.63 -11.57 -6.11
C PRO A 76 -12.39 -12.03 -6.90
N THR A 77 -12.07 -11.38 -8.03
CA THR A 77 -11.00 -11.82 -8.93
C THR A 77 -9.62 -11.31 -8.52
N ARG A 78 -9.56 -10.30 -7.66
CA ARG A 78 -8.32 -9.65 -7.19
C ARG A 78 -8.26 -9.61 -5.68
N LEU A 79 -7.04 -9.64 -5.17
CA LEU A 79 -6.78 -9.67 -3.73
C LEU A 79 -6.74 -8.26 -3.14
N MET A 80 -7.01 -8.18 -1.84
CA MET A 80 -6.90 -6.95 -1.08
C MET A 80 -5.52 -6.82 -0.41
N THR A 81 -4.95 -5.61 -0.46
CA THR A 81 -3.77 -5.22 0.30
C THR A 81 -4.03 -3.95 1.13
N VAL A 82 -3.18 -3.71 2.13
CA VAL A 82 -3.12 -2.48 2.90
C VAL A 82 -1.67 -2.24 3.28
N ALA A 83 -1.23 -0.99 3.21
CA ALA A 83 0.14 -0.59 3.51
C ALA A 83 0.25 -0.08 4.95
N SER A 84 1.25 -0.58 5.67
CA SER A 84 1.54 -0.20 7.05
C SER A 84 3.02 0.12 7.22
N SER A 85 3.31 1.22 7.92
CA SER A 85 4.69 1.64 8.21
C SER A 85 5.32 0.81 9.31
N SER A 86 4.52 0.34 10.26
CA SER A 86 5.04 -0.41 11.41
C SER A 86 4.01 -1.25 12.15
N GLY A 87 2.73 -0.90 12.10
CA GLY A 87 1.72 -1.60 12.88
C GLY A 87 1.29 -2.94 12.25
N PRO A 88 1.43 -4.07 12.98
CA PRO A 88 1.11 -5.39 12.44
C PRO A 88 -0.40 -5.67 12.42
N ALA A 89 -1.21 -4.98 13.22
CA ALA A 89 -2.60 -5.35 13.48
C ALA A 89 -3.49 -5.21 12.24
N ILE A 90 -3.26 -4.16 11.44
CA ILE A 90 -3.99 -3.91 10.19
C ILE A 90 -3.60 -4.88 9.07
N LEU A 91 -2.40 -5.47 9.14
CA LEU A 91 -1.87 -6.41 8.14
C LEU A 91 -2.36 -7.85 8.35
N ILE A 92 -2.78 -8.21 9.56
CA ILE A 92 -3.25 -9.58 9.89
C ILE A 92 -4.34 -10.07 8.93
N PRO A 93 -5.42 -9.32 8.66
CA PRO A 93 -6.49 -9.79 7.79
C PRO A 93 -6.22 -9.59 6.30
N ALA A 94 -5.16 -8.89 5.88
CA ALA A 94 -4.91 -8.61 4.47
C ALA A 94 -4.60 -9.89 3.67
N ASP A 95 -5.07 -9.98 2.42
CA ASP A 95 -4.68 -11.10 1.55
C ASP A 95 -3.20 -11.01 1.16
N VAL A 96 -2.72 -9.78 0.96
CA VAL A 96 -1.31 -9.45 0.72
C VAL A 96 -0.91 -8.32 1.67
N ALA A 97 0.07 -8.56 2.54
CA ALA A 97 0.54 -7.55 3.48
C ALA A 97 1.48 -6.54 2.81
N GLY A 98 1.16 -5.24 2.86
CA GLY A 98 2.01 -4.16 2.39
C GLY A 98 2.89 -3.61 3.52
N TYR A 99 4.20 -3.78 3.38
CA TYR A 99 5.18 -3.22 4.31
C TYR A 99 5.78 -1.94 3.72
N ASN A 100 5.64 -0.81 4.41
CA ASN A 100 6.39 0.39 4.07
C ASN A 100 7.73 0.37 4.80
N TYR A 101 8.80 0.71 4.08
CA TYR A 101 10.17 0.79 4.59
C TYR A 101 10.62 -0.53 5.24
N ILE A 102 10.75 -1.59 4.45
CA ILE A 102 10.93 -2.96 4.92
C ILE A 102 12.05 -3.14 5.96
N LEU A 103 13.12 -2.35 5.90
CA LEU A 103 14.23 -2.38 6.85
C LEU A 103 13.85 -1.98 8.28
N GLN A 104 12.79 -1.20 8.47
CA GLN A 104 12.31 -0.81 9.80
C GLN A 104 11.33 -1.83 10.40
N ASN A 105 10.89 -2.80 9.59
CA ASN A 105 9.97 -3.85 10.01
C ASN A 105 10.73 -5.11 10.47
N PRO A 106 10.23 -5.87 11.45
CA PRO A 106 10.84 -7.11 11.91
C PRO A 106 10.55 -8.27 10.91
N VAL A 107 11.08 -8.17 9.68
CA VAL A 107 10.78 -9.05 8.55
C VAL A 107 10.98 -10.53 8.88
N GLU A 108 12.09 -10.87 9.55
CA GLU A 108 12.39 -12.25 9.91
C GLU A 108 11.41 -12.82 10.95
N GLN A 109 10.94 -11.98 11.87
CA GLN A 109 9.91 -12.38 12.82
C GLN A 109 8.57 -12.59 12.09
N HIS A 110 8.18 -11.66 11.21
CA HIS A 110 6.95 -11.80 10.42
C HIS A 110 6.96 -13.04 9.52
N ARG A 111 8.11 -13.39 8.93
CA ARG A 111 8.27 -14.63 8.14
C ARG A 111 8.08 -15.89 8.98
N LYS A 112 8.56 -15.89 10.22
CA LYS A 112 8.39 -17.01 11.17
C LYS A 112 6.94 -17.13 11.65
N ASP A 113 6.32 -16.01 11.99
CA ASP A 113 4.95 -15.98 12.55
C ASP A 113 3.89 -16.26 11.47
N TYR A 114 4.17 -15.88 10.22
CA TYR A 114 3.23 -16.00 9.10
C TYR A 114 3.88 -16.62 7.85
N PRO A 115 4.26 -17.91 7.89
CA PRO A 115 5.01 -18.55 6.80
C PRO A 115 4.24 -18.65 5.48
N GLY A 116 2.90 -18.59 5.51
CA GLY A 116 2.06 -18.59 4.31
C GLY A 116 1.66 -17.19 3.81
N ARG A 117 2.13 -16.12 4.45
CA ARG A 117 1.73 -14.75 4.11
C ARG A 117 2.31 -14.34 2.75
N ARG A 118 1.44 -13.79 1.90
CA ARG A 118 1.84 -13.03 0.71
C ARG A 118 2.18 -11.62 1.17
N ALA A 119 3.28 -11.07 0.69
CA ALA A 119 3.77 -9.76 1.12
C ALA A 119 4.40 -8.99 -0.04
N LEU A 120 4.36 -7.66 0.04
CA LEU A 120 5.11 -6.75 -0.81
C LEU A 120 5.75 -5.63 0.02
N GLY A 121 6.81 -5.03 -0.52
CA GLY A 121 7.23 -3.69 -0.11
C GLY A 121 6.32 -2.69 -0.83
N SER A 122 5.37 -2.09 -0.12
CA SER A 122 4.36 -1.18 -0.70
C SER A 122 4.92 0.23 -0.92
N GLU A 123 5.82 0.65 -0.05
CA GLU A 123 6.54 1.91 -0.15
C GLU A 123 7.99 1.66 0.27
N GLU A 124 8.93 1.99 -0.60
CA GLU A 124 10.36 1.87 -0.32
C GLU A 124 11.06 3.16 -0.70
N THR A 125 12.17 3.41 -0.02
CA THR A 125 12.95 4.65 -0.10
C THR A 125 12.22 5.91 0.38
N THR A 126 12.98 6.86 0.88
CA THR A 126 12.59 8.28 1.02
C THR A 126 13.68 9.16 0.41
N GLY A 127 14.40 8.58 -0.56
CA GLY A 127 15.58 9.16 -1.16
C GLY A 127 15.24 10.47 -1.85
N CYS A 128 15.87 11.54 -1.38
CA CYS A 128 15.75 12.86 -1.97
C CYS A 128 17.03 13.25 -2.72
N GLY A 129 16.91 14.17 -3.68
CA GLY A 129 18.04 14.64 -4.48
C GLY A 129 17.62 15.68 -5.51
N THR A 130 18.50 16.63 -5.79
CA THR A 130 18.28 17.65 -6.82
C THR A 130 18.99 17.23 -8.12
N ARG A 131 18.25 17.17 -9.24
CA ARG A 131 18.80 16.82 -10.55
C ARG A 131 19.97 17.75 -10.91
N GLY A 132 21.13 17.17 -11.21
CA GLY A 132 22.33 17.92 -11.58
C GLY A 132 23.13 18.51 -10.41
N ILE A 133 22.72 18.25 -9.16
CA ILE A 133 23.44 18.67 -7.96
C ILE A 133 24.20 17.48 -7.37
N TYR A 134 25.45 17.72 -7.00
CA TYR A 134 26.40 16.72 -6.50
C TYR A 134 27.01 17.13 -5.15
N PHE A 135 26.50 18.19 -4.52
CA PHE A 135 26.89 18.70 -3.20
C PHE A 135 25.66 19.23 -2.45
N ASP A 136 25.69 19.24 -1.12
CA ASP A 136 24.61 19.81 -0.32
C ASP A 136 24.74 21.34 -0.24
N ALA A 137 23.63 22.05 -0.44
CA ALA A 137 23.53 23.48 -0.15
C ALA A 137 22.12 23.79 0.35
N HIS A 138 21.88 23.50 1.63
CA HIS A 138 20.57 23.58 2.29
C HIS A 138 19.90 24.96 2.17
N GLY A 139 20.67 26.06 2.22
CA GLY A 139 20.13 27.41 2.04
C GLY A 139 19.53 27.68 0.64
N LYS A 140 19.82 26.83 -0.34
CA LYS A 140 19.27 26.86 -1.70
C LYS A 140 18.32 25.69 -1.99
N GLY A 141 18.02 24.86 -0.99
CA GLY A 141 17.23 23.62 -1.19
C GLY A 141 17.95 22.56 -2.05
N HIS A 142 19.27 22.64 -2.16
CA HIS A 142 20.08 21.70 -2.93
C HIS A 142 20.53 20.54 -2.06
N MET A 143 20.34 19.33 -2.56
CA MET A 143 20.70 18.11 -1.84
C MET A 143 21.26 17.05 -2.77
N VAL A 144 22.32 16.38 -2.30
CA VAL A 144 22.89 15.21 -2.97
C VAL A 144 21.88 14.07 -2.99
N ALA A 145 21.78 13.38 -4.12
CA ALA A 145 20.93 12.21 -4.23
C ALA A 145 21.36 11.11 -3.24
N HIS A 146 20.42 10.61 -2.43
CA HIS A 146 20.69 9.56 -1.43
C HIS A 146 21.31 8.28 -2.00
N ASN A 147 21.00 7.95 -3.26
CA ASN A 147 21.52 6.78 -3.97
C ASN A 147 22.96 6.94 -4.51
N ARG A 148 23.66 8.03 -4.17
CA ARG A 148 25.05 8.29 -4.60
C ARG A 148 26.11 7.99 -3.54
N LYS A 149 25.75 7.65 -2.31
CA LYS A 149 26.72 7.14 -1.34
C LYS A 149 26.91 5.63 -1.61
N PRO A 150 28.11 5.16 -1.98
CA PRO A 150 28.39 3.74 -2.23
C PRO A 150 28.21 2.89 -0.98
#